data_AF-A0A9E4BCE2-F1
#
_entry.id   AF-A0A9E4BCE2-F1
#
_cell.length_a   1.000
_cell.length_b   1.000
_cell.length_c   1.000
_cell.angle_alpha   90.00
_cell.angle_beta   90.00
_cell.angle_gamma   90.00
#
_symmetry.space_group_name_H-M   'P 1'
#
loop_
_entity.id
_entity.type
_entity.pdbx_description
1 polymer ?
#
loop_
_entity_poly.entity_id
_entity_poly.type
_entity_poly.pdbx_seq_one_letter_code
_entity_poly.pdbx_strand_id
1 'polypeptide(L)'
;MAGSFELEIEQITHGPEHHFFGYIGQSQTIPWNQNGRYIVSLRNDFQDRMPGPGEAADVILIDTENEYSIQVVDQSQGWNPQQGTMFYWNPESPETQFFFNDRDPDTQKVFTVLFDISKGKRIRGYRYEDTSFGNSGVAQNGGYFLGLNYARMARLRLVT
;
A
#
# COMPACT_ATOMS: atom_id res chain seq x y z
N MET A 1 -9.28 21.98 30.59
CA MET A 1 -7.85 22.30 30.54
C MET A 1 -7.24 21.40 29.49
N ALA A 2 -6.92 21.91 28.30
CA ALA A 2 -6.18 21.11 27.32
C ALA A 2 -4.74 20.97 27.84
N GLY A 3 -4.26 19.74 28.01
CA GLY A 3 -2.89 19.49 28.46
C GLY A 3 -1.90 19.98 27.40
N SER A 4 -0.79 20.57 27.83
CA SER A 4 0.36 20.81 26.95
C SER A 4 0.98 19.47 26.57
N PHE A 5 1.26 19.26 25.28
CA PHE A 5 2.06 18.14 24.80
C PHE A 5 3.32 18.68 24.13
N GLU A 6 4.40 17.91 24.26
CA GLU A 6 5.64 18.14 23.50
C GLU A 6 5.64 17.23 22.27
N LEU A 7 6.19 17.72 21.18
CA LEU A 7 6.31 16.98 19.92
C LEU A 7 7.79 16.82 19.59
N GLU A 8 8.15 15.63 19.15
CA GLU A 8 9.45 15.32 18.58
C GLU A 8 9.30 15.08 17.07
N ILE A 9 10.32 15.49 16.31
CA ILE A 9 10.38 15.32 14.85
C ILE A 9 11.58 14.44 14.55
N GLU A 10 11.34 13.35 13.83
CA GLU A 10 12.35 12.37 13.47
C GLU A 10 12.27 12.00 11.99
N GLN A 11 13.41 11.87 11.33
CA GLN A 11 13.51 11.43 9.96
C GLN A 11 13.56 9.89 9.91
N ILE A 12 12.58 9.29 9.23
CA ILE A 12 12.41 7.83 9.19
C ILE A 12 12.81 7.19 7.85
N THR A 13 13.21 7.98 6.86
CA THR A 13 13.65 7.49 5.53
C THR A 13 14.91 8.20 5.09
N HIS A 14 15.76 7.49 4.35
CA HIS A 14 17.08 7.96 3.91
C HIS A 14 17.36 7.51 2.47
N GLY A 15 18.37 8.11 1.85
CA GLY A 15 18.81 7.75 0.51
C GLY A 15 18.15 8.56 -0.61
N PRO A 16 18.50 8.26 -1.89
CA PRO A 16 18.02 9.02 -3.04
C PRO A 16 16.61 8.63 -3.48
N GLU A 17 16.09 7.50 -2.98
CA GLU A 17 14.77 6.97 -3.34
C GLU A 17 13.64 7.72 -2.63
N HIS A 18 12.48 7.74 -3.27
CA HIS A 18 11.28 8.40 -2.75
C HIS A 18 10.38 7.39 -2.07
N HIS A 19 9.75 7.81 -0.96
CA HIS A 19 8.97 6.96 -0.09
C HIS A 19 7.58 7.57 0.11
N PHE A 20 6.53 6.80 -0.17
CA PHE A 20 5.16 7.29 -0.05
C PHE A 20 4.17 6.16 0.23
N PHE A 21 3.15 6.47 1.03
CA PHE A 21 2.05 5.55 1.35
C PHE A 21 0.80 5.80 0.48
N GLY A 22 0.65 7.04 -0.01
CA GLY A 22 -0.55 7.54 -0.71
C GLY A 22 -1.27 8.61 0.11
N TYR A 23 -2.11 9.42 -0.55
CA TYR A 23 -2.85 10.53 0.04
C TYR A 23 -4.32 10.20 0.34
N ILE A 24 -4.92 9.26 -0.41
CA ILE A 24 -6.35 8.93 -0.26
C ILE A 24 -6.52 7.81 0.76
N GLY A 25 -6.71 8.19 2.02
CA GLY A 25 -7.00 7.30 3.13
C GLY A 25 -8.14 7.84 3.98
N GLN A 26 -9.30 7.17 3.97
CA GLN A 26 -10.37 7.42 4.93
C GLN A 26 -9.95 6.92 6.32
N SER A 27 -10.67 7.32 7.38
CA SER A 27 -10.44 6.99 8.78
C SER A 27 -9.72 5.65 9.03
N GLN A 28 -8.60 5.69 9.76
CA GLN A 28 -7.71 4.55 10.10
C GLN A 28 -6.92 3.92 8.94
N THR A 29 -6.74 4.63 7.82
CA THR A 29 -5.70 4.28 6.83
C THR A 29 -4.34 4.74 7.38
N ILE A 30 -3.74 3.93 8.25
CA ILE A 30 -2.45 4.20 8.90
C ILE A 30 -1.36 3.30 8.31
N PRO A 31 -0.12 3.79 8.17
CA PRO A 31 0.98 2.98 7.64
C PRO A 31 1.60 2.08 8.72
N TRP A 32 1.39 2.36 10.00
CA TRP A 32 1.86 1.52 11.11
C TRP A 32 1.02 0.26 11.27
N ASN A 33 1.70 -0.87 11.46
CA ASN A 33 1.07 -2.07 11.97
C ASN A 33 0.62 -1.87 13.43
N GLN A 34 -0.17 -2.81 13.98
CA GLN A 34 -0.81 -2.62 15.29
C GLN A 34 0.15 -2.32 16.44
N ASN A 35 1.33 -2.95 16.46
CA ASN A 35 2.32 -2.75 17.53
C ASN A 35 3.28 -1.57 17.27
N GLY A 36 3.17 -0.90 16.11
CA GLY A 36 3.97 0.26 15.77
C GLY A 36 5.39 -0.03 15.28
N ARG A 37 5.81 -1.30 15.23
CA ARG A 37 7.15 -1.69 14.77
C ARG A 37 7.35 -1.44 13.27
N TYR A 38 6.36 -1.75 12.45
CA TYR A 38 6.51 -1.70 11.00
C TYR A 38 5.65 -0.60 10.39
N ILE A 39 6.27 0.21 9.55
CA ILE A 39 5.60 1.16 8.66
C ILE A 39 5.64 0.58 7.25
N VAL A 40 4.48 0.31 6.65
CA VAL A 40 4.41 -0.08 5.24
C VAL A 40 4.46 1.16 4.34
N SER A 41 5.25 1.10 3.27
CA SER A 41 5.41 2.20 2.32
C SER A 41 5.69 1.66 0.91
N LEU A 42 5.43 2.48 -0.11
CA LEU A 42 6.05 2.31 -1.41
C LEU A 42 7.41 2.99 -1.42
N ARG A 43 8.28 2.46 -2.28
CA ARG A 43 9.55 3.09 -2.63
C ARG A 43 9.78 3.03 -4.14
N ASN A 44 10.25 4.13 -4.72
CA ASN A 44 10.66 4.22 -6.12
C ASN A 44 11.80 5.23 -6.31
N ASP A 45 12.34 5.30 -7.53
CA ASP A 45 13.52 6.09 -7.89
C ASP A 45 13.19 7.44 -8.56
N PHE A 46 11.91 7.80 -8.69
CA PHE A 46 11.47 9.07 -9.31
C PHE A 46 10.29 9.73 -8.60
N GLN A 47 10.13 11.04 -8.81
CA GLN A 47 8.99 11.81 -8.27
C GLN A 47 8.37 12.79 -9.28
N ASP A 48 8.94 12.92 -10.46
CA ASP A 48 8.68 14.00 -11.43
C ASP A 48 7.90 13.54 -12.68
N ARG A 49 7.40 12.30 -12.68
CA ARG A 49 6.64 11.70 -13.77
C ARG A 49 5.66 10.63 -13.30
N MET A 50 4.85 10.15 -14.23
CA MET A 50 4.00 8.96 -14.01
C MET A 50 4.80 7.67 -14.27
N PRO A 51 4.41 6.54 -13.64
CA PRO A 51 4.97 5.23 -13.97
C PRO A 51 4.69 4.83 -15.42
N GLY A 52 5.69 4.27 -16.08
CA GLY A 52 5.61 3.69 -17.40
C GLY A 52 5.09 2.25 -17.41
N PRO A 53 4.85 1.67 -18.60
CA PRO A 53 4.49 0.25 -18.73
C PRO A 53 5.56 -0.66 -18.13
N GLY A 54 5.14 -1.63 -17.31
CA GLY A 54 6.05 -2.59 -16.68
C GLY A 54 6.83 -2.09 -15.47
N GLU A 55 6.83 -0.78 -15.18
CA GLU A 55 7.52 -0.24 -14.01
C GLU A 55 6.77 -0.59 -12.72
N ALA A 56 7.48 -1.21 -11.78
CA ALA A 56 6.99 -1.55 -10.46
C ALA A 56 7.58 -0.59 -9.41
N ALA A 57 6.83 -0.36 -8.34
CA ALA A 57 7.36 0.22 -7.11
C ALA A 57 7.62 -0.90 -6.10
N ASP A 58 8.65 -0.72 -5.28
CA ASP A 58 8.93 -1.62 -4.17
C ASP A 58 7.85 -1.43 -3.10
N VAL A 59 7.34 -2.55 -2.59
CA VAL A 59 6.58 -2.60 -1.34
C VAL A 59 7.60 -2.86 -0.24
N ILE A 60 7.71 -1.92 0.69
CA ILE A 60 8.71 -1.95 1.74
C ILE A 60 8.09 -1.93 3.15
N LEU A 61 8.87 -2.44 4.11
CA LEU A 61 8.69 -2.20 5.53
C LEU A 61 9.84 -1.31 6.02
N ILE A 62 9.52 -0.33 6.84
CA ILE A 62 10.48 0.44 7.64
C ILE A 62 10.35 -0.08 9.08
N ASP A 63 11.44 -0.59 9.66
CA ASP A 63 11.48 -1.15 11.02
C ASP A 63 11.87 -0.07 12.04
N THR A 64 10.89 0.39 12.83
CA THR A 64 11.07 1.45 13.83
C THR A 64 11.87 1.00 15.05
N GLU A 65 12.04 -0.31 15.25
CA GLU A 65 12.87 -0.89 16.32
C GLU A 65 14.29 -1.25 15.85
N ASN A 66 14.60 -1.02 14.57
CA ASN A 66 15.89 -1.34 13.96
C ASN A 66 16.37 -0.20 13.06
N GLU A 67 16.64 0.95 13.68
CA GLU A 67 17.25 2.14 13.05
C GLU A 67 16.56 2.58 11.74
N TYR A 68 15.24 2.40 11.64
CA TYR A 68 14.44 2.66 10.44
C TYR A 68 14.99 1.96 9.18
N SER A 69 15.55 0.76 9.36
CA SER A 69 16.02 -0.07 8.27
C SER A 69 14.88 -0.41 7.30
N ILE A 70 15.21 -0.41 6.01
CA ILE A 70 14.27 -0.68 4.93
C ILE A 70 14.40 -2.15 4.50
N GLN A 71 13.28 -2.85 4.47
CA GLN A 71 13.17 -4.19 3.89
C GLN A 71 12.20 -4.16 2.72
N VAL A 72 12.68 -4.53 1.53
CA VAL A 72 11.80 -4.82 0.38
C VAL A 72 11.14 -6.18 0.61
N VAL A 73 9.81 -6.20 0.63
CA VAL A 73 9.03 -7.43 0.86
C VAL A 73 8.26 -7.89 -0.36
N ASP A 74 7.99 -7.00 -1.31
CA ASP A 74 7.34 -7.32 -2.58
C ASP A 74 7.54 -6.18 -3.60
N GLN A 75 7.01 -6.35 -4.80
CA GLN A 75 6.90 -5.30 -5.82
C GLN A 75 5.48 -5.28 -6.40
N SER A 76 5.03 -4.10 -6.82
CA SER A 76 3.71 -3.93 -7.44
C SER A 76 3.78 -3.06 -8.68
N GLN A 77 3.08 -3.47 -9.74
CA GLN A 77 2.78 -2.62 -10.91
C GLN A 77 1.43 -1.90 -10.79
N GLY A 78 0.69 -2.14 -9.71
CA GLY A 78 -0.65 -1.60 -9.45
C GLY A 78 -0.65 -0.32 -8.63
N TRP A 79 0.29 0.58 -8.87
CA TRP A 79 0.52 1.78 -8.04
C TRP A 79 0.34 3.09 -8.82
N ASN A 80 0.09 4.18 -8.09
CA ASN A 80 0.22 5.55 -8.60
C ASN A 80 0.63 6.51 -7.47
N PRO A 81 1.16 7.72 -7.78
CA PRO A 81 1.62 8.64 -6.74
C PRO A 81 0.53 9.13 -5.77
N GLN A 82 -0.73 9.23 -6.20
CA GLN A 82 -1.81 9.79 -5.39
C GLN A 82 -2.41 8.78 -4.40
N GLN A 83 -2.59 7.54 -4.82
CA GLN A 83 -3.25 6.48 -4.03
C GLN A 83 -2.27 5.42 -3.52
N GLY A 84 -1.02 5.44 -3.99
CA GLY A 84 -0.11 4.32 -3.81
C GLY A 84 -0.68 3.05 -4.43
N THR A 85 -0.49 1.92 -3.75
CA THR A 85 -1.12 0.62 -4.04
C THR A 85 -2.38 0.38 -3.22
N MET A 86 -2.90 1.37 -2.48
CA MET A 86 -3.97 1.21 -1.48
C MET A 86 -3.61 0.20 -0.39
N PHE A 87 -2.65 0.56 0.46
CA PHE A 87 -2.26 -0.25 1.60
C PHE A 87 -3.29 -0.22 2.73
N TYR A 88 -3.56 -1.39 3.31
CA TYR A 88 -4.34 -1.52 4.55
C TYR A 88 -3.79 -2.67 5.38
N TRP A 89 -3.47 -2.44 6.65
CA TRP A 89 -3.26 -3.55 7.57
C TRP A 89 -4.54 -4.36 7.75
N ASN A 90 -4.43 -5.69 7.77
CA ASN A 90 -5.56 -6.59 7.91
C ASN A 90 -6.05 -6.57 9.36
N PRO A 91 -7.29 -6.14 9.66
CA PRO A 91 -7.78 -6.10 11.04
C PRO A 91 -7.86 -7.46 11.73
N GLU A 92 -7.90 -8.55 10.97
CA GLU A 92 -7.85 -9.92 11.52
C GLU A 92 -6.43 -10.37 11.89
N SER A 93 -5.39 -9.67 11.42
CA SER A 93 -3.98 -9.94 11.72
C SER A 93 -3.13 -8.67 11.55
N PRO A 94 -3.40 -7.60 12.31
CA PRO A 94 -2.93 -6.25 11.98
C PRO A 94 -1.47 -5.99 12.35
N GLU A 95 -0.81 -6.93 13.03
CA GLU A 95 0.63 -6.89 13.26
C GLU A 95 1.45 -7.40 12.08
N THR A 96 0.88 -8.31 11.27
CA THR A 96 1.67 -9.12 10.33
C THR A 96 1.15 -9.12 8.91
N GLN A 97 -0.11 -8.76 8.69
CA GLN A 97 -0.73 -8.87 7.38
C GLN A 97 -1.23 -7.54 6.87
N PHE A 98 -1.01 -7.29 5.59
CA PHE A 98 -1.55 -6.13 4.91
C PHE A 98 -2.02 -6.46 3.50
N PHE A 99 -3.01 -5.69 3.05
CA PHE A 99 -3.52 -5.68 1.71
C PHE A 99 -2.79 -4.64 0.87
N PHE A 100 -2.63 -4.93 -0.42
CA PHE A 100 -2.25 -3.94 -1.43
C PHE A 100 -2.77 -4.37 -2.80
N ASN A 101 -2.83 -3.45 -3.75
CA ASN A 101 -3.19 -3.74 -5.12
C ASN A 101 -1.95 -3.98 -5.98
N ASP A 102 -2.08 -4.91 -6.90
CA ASP A 102 -1.07 -5.21 -7.91
C ASP A 102 -1.74 -5.36 -9.28
N ARG A 103 -0.95 -5.22 -10.35
CA ARG A 103 -1.39 -5.35 -11.73
C ARG A 103 -0.65 -6.50 -12.38
N ASP A 104 -1.43 -7.45 -12.89
CA ASP A 104 -0.91 -8.58 -13.61
C ASP A 104 -0.26 -8.12 -14.94
N PRO A 105 1.03 -8.43 -15.19
CA PRO A 105 1.74 -7.90 -16.36
C PRO A 105 1.22 -8.48 -17.69
N ASP A 106 0.66 -9.68 -17.68
CA ASP A 106 0.18 -10.34 -18.90
C ASP A 106 -1.23 -9.87 -19.25
N THR A 107 -2.13 -9.87 -18.26
CA THR A 107 -3.55 -9.56 -18.45
C THR A 107 -3.89 -8.09 -18.23
N GLN A 108 -2.97 -7.30 -17.66
CA GLN A 108 -3.16 -5.92 -17.24
C GLN A 108 -4.29 -5.71 -16.22
N LYS A 109 -4.82 -6.80 -15.63
CA LYS A 109 -5.89 -6.74 -14.63
C LYS A 109 -5.30 -6.38 -13.27
N VAL A 110 -5.91 -5.40 -12.63
CA VAL A 110 -5.67 -5.09 -11.21
C VAL A 110 -6.35 -6.15 -10.36
N PHE A 111 -5.66 -6.55 -9.29
CA PHE A 111 -6.13 -7.48 -8.27
C PHE A 111 -5.60 -7.08 -6.89
N THR A 112 -6.18 -7.64 -5.83
CA THR A 112 -5.74 -7.38 -4.46
C THR A 112 -4.89 -8.52 -3.92
N VAL A 113 -3.77 -8.21 -3.30
CA VAL A 113 -2.89 -9.13 -2.59
C VAL A 113 -3.14 -8.99 -1.09
N LEU A 114 -3.13 -10.12 -0.39
CA LEU A 114 -2.90 -10.19 1.06
C LEU A 114 -1.51 -10.76 1.28
N PHE A 115 -0.64 -9.99 1.91
CA PHE A 115 0.73 -10.36 2.23
C PHE A 115 0.86 -10.62 3.73
N ASP A 116 1.73 -11.55 4.10
CA ASP A 116 2.03 -11.89 5.49
C ASP A 116 3.54 -11.78 5.73
N ILE A 117 3.95 -10.78 6.53
CA ILE A 117 5.36 -10.47 6.79
C ILE A 117 6.03 -11.56 7.61
N SER A 118 5.28 -12.26 8.48
CA SER A 118 5.82 -13.38 9.27
C SER A 118 6.19 -14.57 8.39
N LYS A 119 5.59 -14.68 7.20
CA LYS A 119 5.84 -15.73 6.20
C LYS A 119 6.68 -15.24 5.03
N GLY A 120 6.92 -13.94 4.90
CA GLY A 120 7.64 -13.31 3.80
C GLY A 120 7.02 -13.59 2.43
N LYS A 121 5.68 -13.68 2.33
CA LYS A 121 5.02 -13.99 1.04
C LYS A 121 3.58 -13.50 0.95
N ARG A 122 3.13 -13.36 -0.31
CA ARG A 122 1.72 -13.27 -0.68
C ARG A 122 1.01 -14.56 -0.23
N ILE A 123 0.03 -14.43 0.66
CA ILE A 123 -0.77 -15.58 1.13
C ILE A 123 -2.09 -15.73 0.37
N ARG A 124 -2.56 -14.65 -0.28
CA ARG A 124 -3.73 -14.70 -1.16
C ARG A 124 -3.69 -13.61 -2.22
N GLY A 125 -4.11 -13.96 -3.44
CA GLY A 125 -4.46 -13.00 -4.49
C GLY A 125 -5.96 -13.08 -4.75
N TYR A 126 -6.69 -12.01 -4.49
CA TYR A 126 -8.12 -11.91 -4.80
C TYR A 126 -8.26 -11.47 -6.25
N ARG A 127 -8.68 -12.39 -7.12
CA ARG A 127 -8.79 -12.22 -8.58
C ARG A 127 -10.16 -12.68 -9.05
N TYR A 128 -10.68 -12.03 -10.10
CA TYR A 128 -11.84 -12.51 -10.85
C TYR A 128 -11.45 -12.67 -12.32
N GLU A 129 -11.96 -13.71 -12.95
CA GLU A 129 -11.61 -14.06 -14.33
C GLU A 129 -11.95 -12.91 -15.29
N ASP A 130 -13.14 -12.34 -15.19
CA ASP A 130 -13.62 -11.35 -16.18
C ASP A 130 -13.53 -9.90 -15.71
N THR A 131 -13.05 -9.64 -14.49
CA THR A 131 -13.14 -8.31 -13.88
C THR A 131 -11.85 -7.90 -13.18
N SER A 132 -11.28 -6.79 -13.65
CA SER A 132 -10.24 -6.06 -12.92
C SER A 132 -10.86 -5.38 -11.70
N PHE A 133 -10.24 -5.53 -10.54
CA PHE A 133 -10.64 -4.79 -9.33
C PHE A 133 -9.44 -4.61 -8.39
N GLY A 134 -9.40 -3.49 -7.69
CA GLY A 134 -8.45 -3.28 -6.59
C GLY A 134 -9.22 -2.91 -5.33
N ASN A 135 -8.66 -3.24 -4.18
CA ASN A 135 -9.16 -2.80 -2.89
C ASN A 135 -9.18 -1.27 -2.85
N SER A 136 -10.23 -0.73 -2.22
CA SER A 136 -10.44 0.70 -2.04
C SER A 136 -10.82 1.05 -0.60
N GLY A 137 -10.68 0.09 0.31
CA GLY A 137 -11.10 0.22 1.71
C GLY A 137 -11.33 -1.14 2.36
N VAL A 138 -10.81 -1.29 3.58
CA VAL A 138 -10.98 -2.48 4.43
C VAL A 138 -11.87 -2.12 5.63
N ALA A 139 -12.82 -2.98 5.98
CA ALA A 139 -13.66 -2.77 7.14
C ALA A 139 -12.83 -2.91 8.42
N GLN A 140 -12.82 -1.89 9.28
CA GLN A 140 -11.96 -1.82 10.47
C GLN A 140 -12.19 -2.95 11.48
N ASN A 141 -13.39 -3.55 11.49
CA ASN A 141 -13.72 -4.69 12.35
C ASN A 141 -13.48 -6.06 11.66
N GLY A 142 -12.83 -6.07 10.49
CA GLY A 142 -12.56 -7.27 9.72
C GLY A 142 -13.75 -7.79 8.91
N GLY A 143 -13.61 -9.01 8.36
CA GLY A 143 -14.63 -9.73 7.59
C GLY A 143 -14.85 -9.27 6.15
N TYR A 144 -14.67 -7.98 5.85
CA TYR A 144 -14.96 -7.43 4.53
C TYR A 144 -13.95 -6.37 4.08
N PHE A 145 -13.74 -6.29 2.77
CA PHE A 145 -13.15 -5.13 2.11
C PHE A 145 -13.93 -4.83 0.84
N LEU A 146 -13.90 -3.58 0.40
CA LEU A 146 -14.53 -3.14 -0.83
C LEU A 146 -13.48 -2.99 -1.93
N GLY A 147 -13.87 -3.36 -3.14
CA GLY A 147 -13.04 -3.20 -4.32
C GLY A 147 -13.74 -2.37 -5.39
N LEU A 148 -12.95 -1.56 -6.10
CA LEU A 148 -13.38 -0.79 -7.26
C LEU A 148 -12.73 -1.31 -8.53
N ASN A 149 -13.47 -1.29 -9.62
CA ASN A 149 -12.90 -1.51 -10.95
C ASN A 149 -12.25 -0.20 -11.45
N TYR A 150 -11.03 0.05 -10.99
CA TYR A 150 -10.25 1.23 -11.36
C TYR A 150 -10.03 1.34 -12.87
N ALA A 151 -9.88 0.22 -13.58
CA ALA A 151 -9.75 0.20 -15.03
C ALA A 151 -11.00 0.74 -15.74
N ARG A 152 -12.20 0.46 -15.18
CA ARG A 152 -13.46 1.02 -15.70
C ARG A 152 -13.54 2.53 -15.47
N MET A 153 -13.03 3.04 -14.36
CA MET A 153 -12.98 4.50 -14.12
C MET A 153 -12.13 5.21 -15.17
N ALA A 154 -10.95 4.69 -15.48
CA ALA A 154 -10.07 5.26 -16.50
C ALA A 154 -10.74 5.31 -17.89
N ARG A 155 -11.54 4.28 -18.23
CA ARG A 155 -12.27 4.24 -19.51
C ARG A 155 -13.48 5.17 -19.56
N LEU A 156 -14.22 5.27 -18.46
CA LEU A 156 -15.51 5.97 -18.44
C LEU A 156 -15.40 7.44 -18.02
N ARG A 157 -14.30 7.82 -17.36
CA ARG A 157 -14.02 9.20 -16.98
C ARG A 157 -12.91 9.73 -17.87
N LEU A 158 -13.30 10.32 -19.01
CA LEU A 158 -12.40 11.14 -19.82
C LEU A 158 -11.86 12.25 -18.92
N VAL A 159 -10.55 12.19 -18.63
CA VAL A 159 -9.83 13.28 -17.99
C VAL A 159 -9.25 14.09 -19.14
N THR A 160 -9.96 15.14 -19.52
CA THR A 160 -9.53 16.13 -20.52
C THR A 160 -8.55 17.10 -19.90
#